data_AF-A0A7Y0L5S5-F1
#
_entry.id   AF-A0A7Y0L5S5-F1
#
_cell.length_a   1.000
_cell.length_b   1.000
_cell.length_c   1.000
_cell.angle_alpha   90.00
_cell.angle_beta   90.00
_cell.angle_gamma   90.00
#
_symmetry.space_group_name_H-M   'P 1'
#
loop_
_entity.id
_entity.type
_entity.pdbx_description
1 polymer ?
#
loop_
_entity_poly.entity_id
_entity_poly.type
_entity_poly.pdbx_seq_one_letter_code
_entity_poly.pdbx_strand_id
1 'polypeptide(L)'
;MTRRTYADLTQLALNLVEAEHATQWTLADLAREAAEEIGVSPRQVASDWGLSASTVRTLVRVVRTFSPEQRSPVLSFSHYRIAASTANPAEWVARAEDEQWSTRDLRDAIRAAHAADPAEERRRQADQAIQRVRRVWQEADPDLREHMRGPLVAFMEAELRCKA
;
A
#
# COMPACT_ATOMS: atom_id res chain seq x y z
N MET A 1 -31.30 -31.56 13.19
CA MET A 1 -30.11 -30.83 12.71
C MET A 1 -28.98 -31.84 12.59
N THR A 2 -28.52 -32.13 11.38
CA THR A 2 -27.41 -33.07 11.14
C THR A 2 -26.12 -32.48 11.71
N ARG A 3 -25.39 -33.26 12.51
CA ARG A 3 -24.12 -32.81 13.13
C ARG A 3 -23.05 -32.74 12.05
N ARG A 4 -22.43 -31.57 11.87
CA ARG A 4 -21.30 -31.39 10.95
C ARG A 4 -20.08 -32.15 11.45
N THR A 5 -19.36 -32.79 10.54
CA THR A 5 -18.04 -33.39 10.81
C THR A 5 -16.95 -32.32 10.79
N TYR A 6 -15.74 -32.63 11.28
CA TYR A 6 -14.62 -31.71 11.19
C TYR A 6 -14.25 -31.40 9.73
N ALA A 7 -14.29 -32.40 8.83
CA ALA A 7 -14.05 -32.20 7.40
C ALA A 7 -15.04 -31.20 6.79
N ASP A 8 -16.33 -31.29 7.15
CA ASP A 8 -17.34 -30.32 6.69
C ASP A 8 -17.03 -28.91 7.19
N LEU A 9 -16.60 -28.78 8.45
CA LEU A 9 -16.24 -27.48 9.03
C LEU A 9 -15.00 -26.89 8.35
N THR A 10 -13.99 -27.71 8.07
CA THR A 10 -12.78 -27.29 7.36
C THR A 10 -13.10 -26.80 5.95
N GLN A 11 -13.90 -27.56 5.18
CA GLN A 11 -14.26 -27.13 3.83
C GLN A 11 -15.06 -25.83 3.83
N LEU A 12 -16.02 -25.68 4.76
CA LEU A 12 -16.77 -24.44 4.91
C LEU A 12 -15.85 -23.27 5.27
N ALA A 13 -14.89 -23.48 6.17
CA ALA A 13 -13.92 -22.45 6.55
C ALA A 13 -13.03 -22.03 5.37
N LEU A 14 -12.50 -22.99 4.59
CA LEU A 14 -11.68 -22.70 3.42
C LEU A 14 -12.45 -21.89 2.37
N ASN A 15 -13.69 -22.28 2.07
CA ASN A 15 -14.54 -21.54 1.13
C ASN A 15 -14.79 -20.10 1.58
N LEU A 16 -14.98 -19.87 2.89
CA LEU A 16 -15.18 -18.53 3.44
C LEU A 16 -13.90 -17.69 3.34
N VAL A 17 -12.73 -18.28 3.59
CA VAL A 17 -11.43 -17.60 3.45
C VAL A 17 -11.18 -17.20 2.00
N GLU A 18 -11.43 -18.11 1.05
CA GLU A 18 -11.33 -17.81 -0.38
C GLU A 18 -12.29 -16.69 -0.81
N ALA A 19 -13.54 -16.75 -0.34
CA ALA A 19 -14.54 -15.71 -0.61
C ALA A 19 -14.15 -14.37 0.00
N GLU A 20 -13.57 -14.35 1.20
CA GLU A 20 -13.04 -13.14 1.84
C GLU A 20 -11.92 -12.52 0.98
N HIS A 21 -10.98 -13.33 0.51
CA HIS A 21 -9.88 -12.88 -0.36
C HIS A 21 -10.42 -12.25 -1.66
N ALA A 22 -11.34 -12.94 -2.33
CA ALA A 22 -11.98 -12.43 -3.54
C ALA A 22 -12.73 -11.12 -3.27
N THR A 23 -13.49 -11.05 -2.17
CA THR A 23 -14.24 -9.86 -1.78
C THR A 23 -13.32 -8.66 -1.51
N GLN A 24 -12.15 -8.88 -0.91
CA GLN A 24 -11.19 -7.79 -0.67
C GLN A 24 -10.62 -7.22 -1.98
N TRP A 25 -10.35 -8.07 -2.97
CA TRP A 25 -9.95 -7.62 -4.29
C TRP A 25 -11.05 -6.81 -4.98
N THR A 26 -12.29 -7.30 -4.97
CA THR A 26 -13.44 -6.57 -5.52
C THR A 26 -13.62 -5.22 -4.84
N LEU A 27 -13.56 -5.17 -3.50
CA LEU A 27 -13.66 -3.92 -2.75
C LEU A 27 -12.54 -2.94 -3.14
N ALA A 28 -11.34 -3.45 -3.41
CA ALA A 28 -10.20 -2.63 -3.79
C ALA A 28 -10.31 -2.08 -5.22
N ASP A 29 -10.78 -2.89 -6.16
CA ASP A 29 -11.03 -2.46 -7.54
C ASP A 29 -12.15 -1.39 -7.57
N LEU A 30 -13.24 -1.58 -6.82
CA LEU A 30 -14.30 -0.57 -6.66
C LEU A 30 -13.76 0.73 -6.06
N ALA A 31 -12.89 0.64 -5.05
CA ALA A 31 -12.29 1.83 -4.44
C ALA A 31 -11.43 2.61 -5.44
N ARG A 32 -10.73 1.93 -6.36
CA ARG A 32 -9.96 2.56 -7.44
C ARG A 32 -10.88 3.23 -8.44
N GLU A 33 -11.90 2.52 -8.93
CA GLU A 33 -12.89 3.06 -9.87
C GLU A 33 -13.53 4.34 -9.31
N ALA A 34 -14.00 4.30 -8.06
CA ALA A 34 -14.58 5.46 -7.39
C ALA A 34 -13.59 6.65 -7.30
N ALA A 35 -12.32 6.38 -6.98
CA ALA A 35 -11.33 7.43 -6.76
C ALA A 35 -10.73 8.01 -8.06
N GLU A 36 -10.49 7.18 -9.06
CA GLU A 36 -9.71 7.53 -10.26
C GLU A 36 -10.59 7.73 -11.50
N GLU A 37 -11.67 6.96 -11.66
CA GLU A 37 -12.54 7.05 -12.84
C GLU A 37 -13.72 7.99 -12.60
N ILE A 38 -14.35 7.90 -11.42
CA ILE A 38 -15.45 8.80 -11.02
C ILE A 38 -14.92 10.10 -10.41
N GLY A 39 -13.72 10.08 -9.82
CA GLY A 39 -13.10 11.25 -9.19
C GLY A 39 -13.61 11.57 -7.79
N VAL A 40 -14.21 10.61 -7.09
CA VAL A 40 -14.67 10.77 -5.70
C VAL A 40 -13.48 10.78 -4.76
N SER A 41 -13.38 11.78 -3.89
CA SER A 41 -12.27 11.84 -2.95
C SER A 41 -12.23 10.61 -2.02
N PRO A 42 -11.04 10.07 -1.66
CA PRO A 42 -10.94 8.94 -0.75
C PRO A 42 -11.59 9.16 0.62
N ARG A 43 -11.76 10.42 1.04
CA ARG A 43 -12.47 10.78 2.28
C ARG A 43 -13.98 10.58 2.14
N GLN A 44 -14.53 10.95 0.98
CA GLN A 44 -15.95 10.77 0.69
C GLN A 44 -16.28 9.28 0.58
N VAL A 45 -15.49 8.51 -0.20
CA VAL A 45 -15.63 7.05 -0.30
C VAL A 45 -15.59 6.39 1.08
N ALA A 46 -14.65 6.81 1.94
CA ALA A 46 -14.53 6.29 3.29
C ALA A 46 -15.79 6.55 4.13
N SER A 47 -16.33 7.77 4.06
CA SER A 47 -17.58 8.15 4.74
C SER A 47 -18.76 7.30 4.27
N ASP A 48 -18.91 7.15 2.96
CA ASP A 48 -20.07 6.48 2.36
C ASP A 48 -20.05 4.97 2.58
N TRP A 49 -18.86 4.36 2.64
CA TRP A 49 -18.70 2.89 2.74
C TRP A 49 -18.39 2.40 4.16
N GLY A 50 -18.36 3.29 5.15
CA GLY A 50 -18.04 2.93 6.53
C GLY A 50 -16.59 2.45 6.72
N LEU A 51 -15.67 2.99 5.91
CA LEU A 51 -14.24 2.67 5.96
C LEU A 51 -13.44 3.86 6.50
N SER A 52 -12.17 3.63 6.82
CA SER A 52 -11.24 4.74 7.07
C SER A 52 -10.65 5.27 5.75
N ALA A 53 -10.35 6.57 5.68
CA ALA A 53 -9.69 7.14 4.50
C ALA A 53 -8.30 6.52 4.24
N SER A 54 -7.60 6.05 5.28
CA SER A 54 -6.35 5.29 5.11
C SER A 54 -6.60 3.91 4.51
N THR A 55 -7.68 3.22 4.89
CA THR A 55 -8.10 1.96 4.24
C THR A 55 -8.35 2.18 2.76
N VAL A 56 -9.17 3.16 2.37
CA VAL A 56 -9.47 3.44 0.95
C VAL A 56 -8.19 3.71 0.16
N ARG A 57 -7.30 4.59 0.64
CA ARG A 57 -6.02 4.84 -0.04
C ARG A 57 -5.14 3.60 -0.16
N THR A 58 -5.20 2.72 0.83
CA THR A 58 -4.45 1.46 0.82
C THR A 58 -5.00 0.50 -0.22
N LEU A 59 -6.33 0.35 -0.29
CA LEU A 59 -7.01 -0.45 -1.30
C LEU A 59 -6.61 -0.01 -2.71
N VAL A 60 -6.77 1.29 -3.01
CA VAL A 60 -6.40 1.88 -4.31
C VAL A 60 -4.93 1.63 -4.63
N ARG A 61 -4.02 1.86 -3.66
CA ARG A 61 -2.58 1.61 -3.86
C ARG A 61 -2.31 0.16 -4.26
N VAL A 62 -2.93 -0.82 -3.58
CA VAL A 62 -2.68 -2.24 -3.83
C VAL A 62 -3.07 -2.62 -5.26
N VAL A 63 -4.28 -2.28 -5.69
CA VAL A 63 -4.74 -2.62 -7.05
C VAL A 63 -4.06 -1.82 -8.15
N ARG A 64 -3.50 -0.65 -7.84
CA ARG A 64 -2.62 0.08 -8.75
C ARG A 64 -1.24 -0.56 -8.88
N THR A 65 -0.79 -1.25 -7.83
CA THR A 65 0.54 -1.88 -7.79
C THR A 65 0.51 -3.27 -8.41
N PHE A 66 -0.58 -4.02 -8.23
CA PHE A 66 -0.72 -5.40 -8.68
C PHE A 66 -1.89 -5.54 -9.66
N SER A 67 -1.54 -5.87 -10.90
CA SER A 67 -2.48 -6.26 -11.95
C SER A 67 -3.21 -7.57 -11.57
N PRO A 68 -4.41 -7.85 -12.14
CA PRO A 68 -5.14 -9.09 -11.88
C PRO A 68 -4.32 -10.36 -12.06
N GLU A 69 -3.41 -10.37 -13.03
CA GLU A 69 -2.55 -11.52 -13.37
C GLU A 69 -1.49 -11.81 -12.29
N GLN A 70 -1.17 -10.82 -11.46
CA GLN A 70 -0.21 -10.96 -10.36
C GLN A 70 -0.89 -11.41 -9.05
N ARG A 71 -2.21 -11.61 -9.05
CA ARG A 71 -2.99 -11.98 -7.86
C ARG A 71 -3.05 -13.50 -7.73
N SER A 72 -2.09 -14.08 -7.03
CA SER A 72 -2.10 -15.49 -6.62
C SER A 72 -3.28 -15.80 -5.68
N PRO A 73 -3.97 -16.95 -5.87
CA PRO A 73 -5.01 -17.42 -4.96
C PRO A 73 -4.46 -17.94 -3.62
N VAL A 74 -3.16 -18.25 -3.55
CA VAL A 74 -2.50 -18.80 -2.36
C VAL A 74 -2.24 -17.70 -1.33
N LEU A 75 -1.91 -16.50 -1.80
CA LEU A 75 -1.59 -15.37 -0.94
C LEU A 75 -2.84 -14.53 -0.63
N SER A 76 -3.04 -14.24 0.65
CA SER A 76 -4.08 -13.29 1.06
C SER A 76 -3.77 -11.86 0.61
N PHE A 77 -4.81 -11.03 0.44
CA PHE A 77 -4.70 -9.59 0.15
C PHE A 77 -3.76 -8.85 1.13
N SER A 78 -3.62 -9.35 2.36
CA SER A 78 -2.70 -8.77 3.34
C SER A 78 -1.23 -8.88 2.93
N HIS A 79 -0.80 -9.92 2.20
CA HIS A 79 0.55 -10.00 1.64
C HIS A 79 0.81 -8.86 0.65
N TYR A 80 -0.12 -8.69 -0.30
CA TYR A 80 -0.07 -7.60 -1.28
C TYR A 80 -0.09 -6.24 -0.60
N ARG A 81 -0.91 -6.04 0.43
CA ARG A 81 -0.93 -4.79 1.20
C ARG A 81 0.42 -4.45 1.82
N ILE A 82 1.14 -5.45 2.34
CA ILE A 82 2.49 -5.26 2.90
C ILE A 82 3.46 -4.94 1.77
N ALA A 83 3.49 -5.78 0.72
CA ALA A 83 4.41 -5.67 -0.40
C ALA A 83 4.24 -4.37 -1.21
N ALA A 84 3.00 -3.88 -1.39
CA ALA A 84 2.69 -2.62 -2.09
C ALA A 84 3.34 -1.38 -1.48
N SER A 85 3.86 -1.47 -0.26
CA SER A 85 4.57 -0.37 0.40
C SER A 85 6.08 -0.41 0.15
N THR A 86 6.62 -1.48 -0.43
CA THR A 86 8.06 -1.70 -0.64
C THR A 86 8.54 -1.15 -1.99
N ALA A 87 9.86 -1.12 -2.20
CA ALA A 87 10.47 -0.68 -3.46
C ALA A 87 10.25 -1.68 -4.61
N ASN A 88 10.28 -2.99 -4.32
CA ASN A 88 10.06 -4.08 -5.29
C ASN A 88 8.86 -4.97 -4.89
N PRO A 89 7.61 -4.48 -5.00
CA PRO A 89 6.43 -5.20 -4.51
C PRO A 89 6.24 -6.60 -5.13
N ALA A 90 6.49 -6.73 -6.43
CA ALA A 90 6.30 -7.99 -7.15
C ALA A 90 7.28 -9.08 -6.69
N GLU A 91 8.54 -8.72 -6.44
CA GLU A 91 9.56 -9.65 -5.94
C GLU A 91 9.17 -10.20 -4.56
N TRP A 92 8.68 -9.33 -3.66
CA TRP A 92 8.26 -9.72 -2.32
C TRP A 92 7.04 -10.66 -2.33
N VAL A 93 6.10 -10.45 -3.25
CA VAL A 93 4.95 -11.36 -3.43
C VAL A 93 5.41 -12.71 -3.96
N ALA A 94 6.24 -12.73 -5.01
CA ALA A 94 6.76 -13.97 -5.58
C ALA A 94 7.50 -14.81 -4.54
N ARG A 95 8.41 -14.18 -3.77
CA ARG A 95 9.12 -14.86 -2.68
C ARG A 95 8.19 -15.37 -1.59
N ALA A 96 7.17 -14.60 -1.21
CA ALA A 96 6.20 -15.04 -0.21
C ALA A 96 5.41 -16.27 -0.69
N GLU A 97 5.11 -16.36 -1.99
CA GLU A 97 4.45 -17.52 -2.58
C GLU A 97 5.37 -18.74 -2.63
N ASP A 98 6.58 -18.56 -3.19
CA ASP A 98 7.58 -19.62 -3.36
C ASP A 98 8.00 -20.24 -2.01
N GLU A 99 8.20 -19.40 -1.00
CA GLU A 99 8.63 -19.82 0.33
C GLU A 99 7.45 -20.08 1.30
N GLN A 100 6.20 -19.98 0.80
CA GLN A 100 4.96 -20.15 1.58
C GLN A 100 4.92 -19.31 2.87
N TRP A 101 5.42 -18.08 2.79
CA TRP A 101 5.51 -17.20 3.94
C TRP A 101 4.16 -16.78 4.46
N SER A 102 4.05 -16.70 5.79
CA SER A 102 2.96 -15.96 6.42
C SER A 102 3.17 -14.46 6.26
N THR A 103 2.12 -13.67 6.54
CA THR A 103 2.26 -12.20 6.58
C THR A 103 3.24 -11.70 7.63
N ARG A 104 3.59 -12.53 8.63
CA ARG A 104 4.62 -12.22 9.62
C ARG A 104 6.01 -12.44 9.01
N ASP A 105 6.22 -13.58 8.39
CA ASP A 105 7.51 -13.93 7.76
C ASP A 105 7.86 -12.92 6.68
N LEU A 106 6.88 -12.54 5.85
CA LEU A 106 7.05 -11.48 4.87
C LEU A 106 7.50 -10.14 5.50
N ARG A 107 6.89 -9.72 6.61
CA ARG A 107 7.29 -8.47 7.30
C ARG A 107 8.70 -8.58 7.87
N ASP A 108 9.02 -9.72 8.46
CA ASP A 108 10.32 -9.93 9.09
C ASP A 108 11.43 -10.01 8.03
N ALA A 109 11.17 -10.65 6.88
CA ALA A 109 12.07 -10.68 5.74
C ALA A 109 12.29 -9.30 5.10
N ILE A 110 11.22 -8.52 4.90
CA ILE A 110 11.31 -7.13 4.43
C ILE A 110 12.15 -6.30 5.41
N ARG A 111 11.90 -6.44 6.72
CA ARG A 111 12.66 -5.72 7.75
C ARG A 111 14.15 -6.11 7.72
N ALA A 112 14.45 -7.40 7.57
CA ALA A 112 15.83 -7.89 7.48
C ALA A 112 16.54 -7.35 6.24
N ALA A 113 15.86 -7.30 5.09
CA ALA A 113 16.41 -6.72 3.87
C ALA A 113 16.71 -5.22 4.01
N HIS A 114 15.81 -4.46 4.65
CA HIS A 114 16.06 -3.05 4.95
C HIS A 114 17.24 -2.84 5.92
N ALA A 115 17.42 -3.74 6.89
CA ALA A 115 18.59 -3.68 7.78
C ALA A 115 19.90 -4.01 7.04
N ALA A 116 19.84 -4.87 6.03
CA ALA A 116 21.00 -5.25 5.22
C ALA A 116 21.41 -4.16 4.20
N ASP A 117 20.46 -3.33 3.72
CA ASP A 117 20.75 -2.18 2.85
C ASP A 117 20.19 -0.85 3.41
N PRO A 118 20.95 -0.20 4.33
CA PRO A 118 20.58 1.11 4.85
C PRO A 118 20.60 2.24 3.81
N ALA A 119 21.20 2.05 2.63
CA ALA A 119 21.16 3.05 1.58
C ALA A 119 19.79 3.06 0.87
N GLU A 120 19.21 1.88 0.65
CA GLU A 120 17.87 1.76 0.08
C GLU A 120 16.79 2.34 1.00
N GLU A 121 16.88 2.07 2.30
CA GLU A 121 15.95 2.66 3.27
C GLU A 121 16.06 4.20 3.29
N ARG A 122 17.28 4.74 3.18
CA ARG A 122 17.49 6.20 3.06
C ARG A 122 16.89 6.77 1.76
N ARG A 123 17.02 6.06 0.63
CA ARG A 123 16.37 6.46 -0.64
C ARG A 123 14.85 6.50 -0.49
N ARG A 124 14.25 5.46 0.10
CA ARG A 124 12.81 5.41 0.35
C ARG A 124 12.33 6.52 1.28
N GLN A 125 13.08 6.81 2.36
CA GLN A 125 12.77 7.92 3.26
C GLN A 125 12.83 9.27 2.53
N ALA A 126 13.82 9.47 1.65
CA ALA A 126 13.93 10.66 0.82
C ALA A 126 12.72 10.80 -0.13
N ASP A 127 12.33 9.73 -0.81
CA ASP A 127 11.16 9.73 -1.70
C ASP A 127 9.86 10.06 -0.94
N GLN A 128 9.67 9.47 0.24
CA GLN A 128 8.52 9.77 1.10
C GLN A 128 8.51 11.23 1.56
N ALA A 129 9.67 11.80 1.91
CA ALA A 129 9.79 13.20 2.27
C ALA A 129 9.43 14.11 1.09
N ILE A 130 9.94 13.82 -0.12
CA ILE A 130 9.63 14.57 -1.35
C ILE A 130 8.12 14.52 -1.63
N GLN A 131 7.51 13.34 -1.58
CA GLN A 131 6.07 13.19 -1.83
C GLN A 131 5.23 13.95 -0.79
N ARG A 132 5.68 13.98 0.47
CA ARG A 132 5.01 14.76 1.52
C ARG A 132 5.07 16.25 1.22
N VAL A 133 6.24 16.78 0.82
CA VAL A 133 6.39 18.18 0.41
C VAL A 133 5.50 18.50 -0.78
N ARG A 134 5.48 17.64 -1.82
CA ARG A 134 4.62 17.81 -3.00
C ARG A 134 3.15 17.91 -2.64
N ARG A 135 2.65 17.00 -1.79
CA ARG A 135 1.24 17.01 -1.37
C ARG A 135 0.88 18.33 -0.66
N VAL A 136 1.69 18.74 0.32
CA VAL A 136 1.46 19.99 1.04
C VAL A 136 1.48 21.18 0.08
N TRP A 137 2.42 21.22 -0.86
CA TRP A 137 2.49 22.29 -1.85
C TRP A 137 1.25 22.36 -2.75
N GLN A 138 0.74 21.22 -3.20
CA GLN A 138 -0.46 21.13 -4.04
C GLN A 138 -1.71 21.62 -3.31
N GLU A 139 -1.85 21.25 -2.03
CA GLU A 139 -3.00 21.60 -1.18
C GLU A 139 -2.91 23.03 -0.60
N ALA A 140 -1.72 23.65 -0.63
CA ALA A 140 -1.48 24.98 -0.08
C ALA A 140 -2.12 26.11 -0.91
N ASP A 141 -2.63 27.12 -0.21
CA ASP A 141 -3.04 28.41 -0.77
C ASP A 141 -1.82 29.27 -1.22
N PRO A 142 -2.03 30.39 -1.93
CA PRO A 142 -0.92 31.23 -2.40
C PRO A 142 0.01 31.74 -1.30
N ASP A 143 -0.54 32.11 -0.14
CA ASP A 143 0.23 32.67 0.98
C ASP A 143 1.13 31.60 1.61
N LEU A 144 0.60 30.40 1.83
CA LEU A 144 1.37 29.27 2.35
C LEU A 144 2.44 28.80 1.34
N ARG A 145 2.14 28.81 0.03
CA ARG A 145 3.16 28.51 -1.00
C ARG A 145 4.30 29.51 -0.99
N GLU A 146 4.00 30.80 -0.86
CA GLU A 146 5.04 31.84 -0.77
C GLU A 146 5.87 31.67 0.51
N HIS A 147 5.23 31.37 1.65
CA HIS A 147 5.91 31.07 2.90
C HIS A 147 6.84 29.85 2.79
N MET A 148 6.42 28.78 2.10
CA MET A 148 7.22 27.56 1.91
C MET A 148 8.35 27.74 0.90
N ARG A 149 8.17 28.61 -0.12
CA ARG A 149 9.12 28.77 -1.22
C ARG A 149 10.51 29.19 -0.72
N GLY A 150 10.57 30.23 0.11
CA GLY A 150 11.83 30.77 0.64
C GLY A 150 12.68 29.72 1.36
N PRO A 151 12.15 29.04 2.40
CA PRO A 151 12.85 27.98 3.11
C PRO A 151 13.29 26.81 2.23
N LEU A 152 12.44 26.37 1.30
CA LEU A 152 12.77 25.25 0.39
C LEU A 152 13.92 25.60 -0.56
N VAL A 153 13.88 26.79 -1.17
CA VAL A 153 14.94 27.28 -2.06
C VAL A 153 16.24 27.47 -1.28
N ALA A 154 16.19 28.12 -0.12
CA ALA A 154 17.36 28.34 0.73
C ALA A 154 18.01 27.01 1.15
N PHE A 155 17.21 26.01 1.52
CA PHE A 155 17.69 24.66 1.83
C PHE A 155 18.38 24.01 0.62
N MET A 156 17.72 24.02 -0.55
CA MET A 156 18.30 23.43 -1.78
C MET A 156 19.61 24.11 -2.19
N GLU A 157 19.67 25.44 -2.12
CA GLU A 157 20.87 26.19 -2.48
C GLU A 157 22.03 25.97 -1.50
N ALA A 158 21.76 25.90 -0.20
CA ALA A 158 22.78 25.63 0.82
C ALA A 158 23.40 24.22 0.63
N GLU A 159 22.57 23.22 0.37
CA GLU A 159 23.01 21.83 0.23
C GLU A 159 23.70 21.53 -1.11
N LEU A 160 23.27 22.19 -2.20
CA LEU A 160 23.90 22.03 -3.53
C LEU A 160 25.24 22.75 -3.65
N ARG A 161 25.46 23.85 -2.92
CA ARG A 161 26.75 24.57 -2.91
C ARG A 161 27.81 23.91 -2.03
N CYS A 162 27.44 23.11 -1.03
CA CYS A 162 28.37 22.37 -0.18
C CYS A 162 28.94 21.08 -0.81
N LYS A 163 28.45 20.67 -2.00
CA LYS A 163 28.86 19.44 -2.69
C LYS A 163 29.55 19.65 -4.04
N ALA A 164 29.89 20.90 -4.39
CA ALA A 164 30.71 21.27 -5.54
C ALA A 164 32.11 21.69 -5.08
#